data_AF-D9VT24-F1
#
_entry.id   AF-D9VT24-F1
#
_cell.length_a   1.000
_cell.length_b   1.000
_cell.length_c   1.000
_cell.angle_alpha   90.00
_cell.angle_beta   90.00
_cell.angle_gamma   90.00
#
_symmetry.space_group_name_H-M   'P 1'
#
loop_
_entity.id
_entity.type
_entity.pdbx_description
1 polymer ?
#
loop_
_entity_poly.entity_id
_entity_poly.type
_entity_poly.pdbx_seq_one_letter_code
_entity_poly.pdbx_strand_id
1 'polypeptide(L)'
;MALLAAVGGADVAAITGFLLQSAVRRTPVILDGVVSAACGLVAQRAAFRAPDWWLAGQSSGEPGQAKALDRMALNPVLDHGVTVGEGTGALLALPLVQAAAALAAELPERAAAEQPTD
;
A
#
# COMPACT_ATOMS: atom_id res chain seq x y z
N MET A 1 -15.19 -12.83 5.55
CA MET A 1 -14.35 -14.03 5.82
C MET A 1 -14.77 -15.27 5.03
N ALA A 2 -16.07 -15.52 4.78
CA ALA A 2 -16.50 -16.64 3.93
C ALA A 2 -15.83 -16.68 2.54
N LEU A 3 -15.53 -15.52 1.94
CA LEU A 3 -14.81 -15.44 0.65
C LEU A 3 -13.39 -16.04 0.73
N LEU A 4 -12.62 -15.70 1.76
CA LEU A 4 -11.29 -16.26 1.97
C LEU A 4 -11.34 -17.78 2.19
N ALA A 5 -12.35 -18.25 2.94
CA ALA A 5 -12.54 -19.67 3.19
C ALA A 5 -13.02 -20.45 1.94
N ALA A 6 -13.77 -19.79 1.04
CA ALA A 6 -14.36 -20.43 -0.13
C ALA A 6 -13.42 -20.50 -1.34
N VAL A 7 -12.57 -19.49 -1.54
CA VAL A 7 -11.74 -19.36 -2.76
C VAL A 7 -10.30 -18.89 -2.50
N GLY A 8 -9.89 -18.77 -1.23
CA GLY A 8 -8.54 -18.36 -0.85
C GLY A 8 -7.60 -19.54 -0.53
N GLY A 9 -6.34 -19.20 -0.25
CA GLY A 9 -5.33 -20.11 0.30
C GLY A 9 -4.88 -19.68 1.71
N ALA A 10 -4.13 -20.54 2.39
CA ALA A 10 -3.59 -20.26 3.73
C ALA A 10 -2.64 -19.04 3.72
N ASP A 11 -1.88 -18.88 2.64
CA ASP A 11 -1.03 -17.73 2.34
C ASP A 11 -1.83 -16.43 2.22
N VAL A 12 -2.91 -16.41 1.42
CA VAL A 12 -3.79 -15.25 1.24
C VAL A 12 -4.46 -14.86 2.57
N ALA A 13 -4.88 -15.85 3.36
CA ALA A 13 -5.43 -15.63 4.69
C ALA A 13 -4.39 -15.03 5.65
N ALA A 14 -3.17 -15.55 5.64
CA ALA A 14 -2.07 -15.03 6.45
C ALA A 14 -1.71 -13.59 6.07
N ILE A 15 -1.56 -13.29 4.77
CA ILE A 15 -1.25 -11.93 4.28
C ILE A 15 -2.39 -10.97 4.63
N THR A 16 -3.64 -11.37 4.45
CA THR A 16 -4.80 -10.53 4.81
C THR A 16 -4.80 -10.22 6.32
N GLY A 17 -4.55 -11.23 7.16
CA GLY A 17 -4.42 -11.04 8.61
C GLY A 17 -3.24 -10.14 9.00
N PHE A 18 -2.10 -10.30 8.33
CA PHE A 18 -0.94 -9.44 8.50
C PHE A 18 -1.25 -7.97 8.20
N LEU A 19 -1.92 -7.69 7.07
CA LEU A 19 -2.31 -6.33 6.66
C LEU A 19 -3.31 -5.69 7.63
N LEU A 20 -4.26 -6.48 8.15
CA LEU A 20 -5.19 -6.00 9.17
C LEU A 20 -4.45 -5.65 10.47
N GLN A 21 -3.55 -6.53 10.92
CA GLN A 21 -2.80 -6.28 12.15
C GLN A 21 -1.76 -5.18 12.03
N SER A 22 -1.17 -4.96 10.85
CA SER A 22 -0.29 -3.81 10.62
C SER A 22 -1.06 -2.50 10.78
N ALA A 23 -2.28 -2.42 10.23
CA ALA A 23 -3.14 -1.25 10.39
C ALA A 23 -3.54 -1.01 11.86
N VAL A 24 -3.89 -2.06 12.61
CA VAL A 24 -4.17 -1.96 14.06
C VAL A 24 -2.95 -1.45 14.83
N ARG A 25 -1.75 -1.92 14.46
CA ARG A 25 -0.48 -1.53 15.08
C ARG A 25 0.07 -0.21 14.57
N ARG A 26 -0.63 0.48 13.68
CA ARG A 26 -0.14 1.73 13.06
C ARG A 26 1.23 1.55 12.39
N THR A 27 1.41 0.41 11.74
CA THR A 27 2.65 0.04 11.05
C THR A 27 2.41 0.09 9.53
N PRO A 28 3.11 0.96 8.79
CA PRO A 28 2.92 1.05 7.35
C PRO A 28 3.38 -0.22 6.64
N VAL A 29 2.69 -0.60 5.57
CA VAL A 29 3.06 -1.75 4.71
C VAL A 29 3.12 -1.31 3.26
N ILE A 30 4.17 -1.72 2.55
CA ILE A 30 4.27 -1.54 1.10
C ILE A 30 3.76 -2.82 0.42
N LEU A 31 2.69 -2.68 -0.37
CA LEU A 31 2.13 -3.72 -1.20
C LEU A 31 3.00 -3.92 -2.45
N ASP A 32 3.10 -5.15 -2.92
CA ASP A 32 3.91 -5.55 -4.06
C ASP A 32 3.03 -5.71 -5.31
N GLY A 33 2.77 -6.95 -5.75
CA GLY A 33 1.95 -7.24 -6.94
C GLY A 33 0.49 -7.55 -6.63
N VAL A 34 -0.18 -8.13 -7.62
CA VAL A 34 -1.63 -8.45 -7.63
C VAL A 34 -2.09 -9.25 -6.40
N VAL A 35 -1.30 -10.21 -5.91
CA VAL A 35 -1.67 -11.03 -4.75
C VAL A 35 -1.80 -10.18 -3.49
N SER A 36 -0.80 -9.33 -3.21
CA SER A 36 -0.84 -8.44 -2.04
C SER A 36 -1.94 -7.38 -2.15
N ALA A 37 -2.21 -6.86 -3.36
CA ALA A 37 -3.30 -5.92 -3.61
C ALA A 37 -4.68 -6.58 -3.42
N ALA A 38 -4.85 -7.83 -3.86
CA ALA A 38 -6.07 -8.60 -3.64
C ALA A 38 -6.31 -8.88 -2.14
N CYS A 39 -5.27 -9.25 -1.39
CA CYS A 39 -5.33 -9.39 0.06
C CYS A 39 -5.71 -8.06 0.74
N GLY A 40 -5.11 -6.95 0.30
CA GLY A 40 -5.46 -5.60 0.75
C GLY A 40 -6.93 -5.28 0.52
N LEU A 41 -7.49 -5.61 -0.64
CA LEU A 41 -8.90 -5.39 -0.95
C LEU A 41 -9.83 -6.20 -0.03
N VAL A 42 -9.46 -7.45 0.29
CA VAL A 42 -10.21 -8.26 1.25
C VAL A 42 -10.10 -7.69 2.67
N ALA A 43 -8.91 -7.23 3.08
CA ALA A 43 -8.68 -6.58 4.36
C ALA A 43 -9.47 -5.25 4.47
N GLN A 44 -9.51 -4.42 3.43
CA GLN A 44 -10.31 -3.19 3.37
C GLN A 44 -11.79 -3.48 3.61
N ARG A 45 -12.33 -4.57 3.07
CA ARG A 45 -13.73 -4.96 3.32
C ARG A 45 -13.99 -5.32 4.79
N ALA A 46 -12.99 -5.82 5.50
CA ALA A 46 -13.09 -6.10 6.93
C ALA A 46 -12.87 -4.84 7.78
N ALA A 47 -11.96 -3.96 7.38
CA ALA A 47 -11.65 -2.71 8.05
C ALA A 47 -11.42 -1.59 7.02
N PHE A 48 -12.45 -0.76 6.80
CA PHE A 48 -12.49 0.23 5.71
C PHE A 48 -11.32 1.22 5.72
N ARG A 49 -10.81 1.56 6.91
CA ARG A 49 -9.69 2.50 7.10
C ARG A 49 -8.30 1.86 7.09
N ALA A 50 -8.23 0.53 6.94
CA ALA A 50 -6.94 -0.16 6.89
C ALA A 50 -6.01 0.31 5.74
N PRO A 51 -6.52 0.69 4.54
CA PRO A 51 -5.68 1.23 3.47
C PRO A 51 -4.93 2.51 3.82
N ASP A 52 -5.37 3.28 4.83
CA ASP A 52 -4.63 4.47 5.32
C ASP A 52 -3.21 4.11 5.78
N TRP A 53 -2.94 2.82 6.05
CA TRP A 53 -1.65 2.29 6.50
C TRP A 53 -0.85 1.60 5.40
N TRP A 54 -1.32 1.59 4.15
CA TRP A 54 -0.66 0.84 3.09
C TRP A 54 -0.23 1.78 1.94
N LEU A 55 0.86 1.42 1.29
CA LEU A 55 1.37 2.06 0.09
C LEU A 55 1.44 1.02 -1.02
N ALA A 56 1.17 1.40 -2.27
CA ALA A 56 1.43 0.53 -3.40
C ALA A 56 2.88 0.73 -3.86
N GLY A 57 3.72 -0.30 -3.78
CA GLY A 57 5.13 -0.20 -4.14
C GLY A 57 5.32 0.07 -5.63
N GLN A 58 4.70 -0.75 -6.49
CA GLN A 58 4.77 -0.54 -7.93
C GLN A 58 3.55 -1.06 -8.70
N SER A 59 3.42 -0.59 -9.93
CA SER A 59 2.52 -1.17 -10.92
C SER A 59 3.15 -2.44 -11.51
N SER A 60 2.49 -3.59 -11.33
CA SER A 60 2.91 -4.88 -11.90
C SER A 60 2.36 -5.11 -13.31
N GLY A 61 1.55 -4.19 -13.84
CA GLY A 61 0.87 -4.33 -15.14
C GLY A 61 -0.32 -5.30 -15.15
N GLU A 62 -0.61 -5.96 -14.02
CA GLU A 62 -1.72 -6.91 -13.91
C GLU A 62 -3.07 -6.18 -13.81
N PRO A 63 -4.06 -6.48 -14.67
CA PRO A 63 -5.37 -5.82 -14.62
C PRO A 63 -6.08 -5.96 -13.26
N GLY A 64 -5.83 -7.08 -12.57
CA GLY A 64 -6.37 -7.33 -11.24
C GLY A 64 -5.78 -6.39 -10.17
N GLN A 65 -4.48 -6.08 -10.28
CA GLN A 65 -3.83 -5.16 -9.36
C GLN A 65 -4.37 -3.74 -9.55
N ALA A 66 -4.44 -3.27 -10.80
CA ALA A 66 -4.97 -1.94 -11.11
C ALA A 66 -6.38 -1.72 -10.53
N LYS A 67 -7.29 -2.70 -10.73
CA LYS A 67 -8.65 -2.63 -10.16
C LYS A 67 -8.67 -2.64 -8.63
N ALA A 68 -7.79 -3.42 -8.00
CA ALA A 68 -7.72 -3.48 -6.54
C ALA A 68 -7.19 -2.18 -5.95
N LEU A 69 -6.14 -1.59 -6.55
CA LEU A 69 -5.55 -0.33 -6.14
C LEU A 69 -6.52 0.85 -6.31
N ASP A 70 -7.21 0.93 -7.46
CA ASP A 70 -8.26 1.91 -7.72
C ASP A 70 -9.34 1.87 -6.62
N ARG A 71 -9.78 0.65 -6.27
CA ARG A 71 -10.82 0.48 -5.23
C ARG A 71 -10.37 0.84 -3.82
N MET A 72 -9.06 0.79 -3.56
CA MET A 72 -8.41 1.23 -2.32
C MET A 72 -7.92 2.68 -2.38
N ALA A 73 -8.07 3.37 -3.52
CA ALA A 73 -7.52 4.71 -3.78
C ALA A 73 -6.00 4.81 -3.54
N LEU A 74 -5.26 3.75 -3.91
CA LEU A 74 -3.81 3.69 -3.77
C LEU A 74 -3.13 3.93 -5.11
N ASN A 75 -2.15 4.85 -5.13
CA ASN A 75 -1.31 5.10 -6.29
C ASN A 75 0.05 4.38 -6.13
N PRO A 76 0.49 3.61 -7.12
CA PRO A 76 1.83 3.03 -7.11
C PRO A 76 2.93 4.08 -6.99
N VAL A 77 3.95 3.80 -6.18
CA VAL A 77 5.13 4.64 -6.04
C VAL A 77 6.02 4.55 -7.29
N LEU A 78 6.13 3.36 -7.89
CA LEU A 78 6.94 3.09 -9.07
C LEU A 78 6.15 2.46 -10.22
N ASP A 79 6.65 2.62 -11.44
CA ASP A 79 6.16 1.92 -12.64
C ASP A 79 7.35 1.58 -13.54
N HIS A 80 7.94 0.40 -13.29
CA HIS A 80 9.17 -0.06 -13.96
C HIS A 80 9.00 -1.39 -14.69
N GLY A 81 7.76 -1.91 -14.77
CA GLY A 81 7.47 -3.18 -15.44
C GLY A 81 8.03 -4.41 -14.72
N VAL A 82 8.19 -4.38 -13.40
CA VAL A 82 8.65 -5.55 -12.63
C VAL A 82 7.47 -6.50 -12.40
N THR A 83 7.59 -7.75 -12.85
CA THR A 83 6.51 -8.75 -12.77
C THR A 83 6.87 -9.97 -11.94
N VAL A 84 8.05 -9.99 -11.32
CA VAL A 84 8.58 -11.13 -10.54
C VAL A 84 7.71 -11.45 -9.33
N GLY A 85 7.16 -10.42 -8.66
CA GLY A 85 6.42 -10.59 -7.42
C GLY A 85 7.34 -10.83 -6.21
N GLU A 86 6.87 -11.66 -5.27
CA GLU A 86 7.59 -12.07 -4.05
C GLU A 86 8.01 -10.91 -3.11
N GLY A 87 7.39 -9.73 -3.25
CA GLY A 87 7.79 -8.54 -2.50
C GLY A 87 8.87 -7.70 -3.20
N THR A 88 9.35 -8.12 -4.37
CA THR A 88 10.42 -7.43 -5.11
C THR A 88 10.05 -5.98 -5.40
N GLY A 89 8.84 -5.75 -5.91
CA GLY A 89 8.33 -4.43 -6.22
C GLY A 89 8.16 -3.54 -4.99
N ALA A 90 7.72 -4.11 -3.87
CA ALA A 90 7.66 -3.42 -2.59
C ALA A 90 9.05 -3.03 -2.07
N LEU A 91 10.03 -3.93 -2.17
CA LEU A 91 11.41 -3.67 -1.76
C LEU A 91 12.11 -2.63 -2.64
N LEU A 92 11.81 -2.59 -3.94
CA LEU A 92 12.32 -1.55 -4.84
C LEU A 92 11.79 -0.16 -4.48
N ALA A 93 10.56 -0.05 -3.99
CA ALA A 93 9.98 1.22 -3.54
C ALA A 93 10.47 1.67 -2.15
N LEU A 94 10.99 0.75 -1.33
CA LEU A 94 11.36 1.02 0.06
C LEU A 94 12.37 2.16 0.24
N PRO A 95 13.48 2.26 -0.54
CA PRO A 95 14.42 3.36 -0.40
C PRO A 95 13.79 4.75 -0.65
N LEU A 96 12.84 4.83 -1.58
CA LEU A 96 12.13 6.07 -1.87
C LEU A 96 11.19 6.47 -0.72
N VAL A 97 10.49 5.49 -0.14
CA VAL A 97 9.65 5.72 1.05
C VAL A 97 10.50 6.17 2.25
N GLN A 98 11.66 5.55 2.46
CA GLN A 98 12.60 5.95 3.51
C GLN A 98 13.14 7.37 3.30
N ALA A 99 13.52 7.72 2.08
CA ALA A 99 13.97 9.07 1.74
C ALA A 99 12.87 10.11 1.97
N ALA A 100 11.62 9.81 1.58
CA ALA A 100 10.48 10.69 1.83
C ALA A 100 10.21 10.89 3.33
N ALA A 101 10.30 9.82 4.13
CA ALA A 101 10.13 9.89 5.57
C ALA A 101 11.24 10.70 6.26
N ALA A 102 12.50 10.51 5.85
CA ALA A 102 13.64 11.28 6.36
C ALA A 102 13.47 12.77 6.03
N LEU A 103 13.12 13.08 4.78
CA LEU A 103 12.88 14.45 4.34
C LEU A 103 11.75 15.12 5.15
N ALA A 104 10.65 14.40 5.38
CA ALA A 104 9.53 14.91 6.19
C ALA A 104 9.90 15.14 7.66
N ALA A 105 10.87 14.40 8.19
CA ALA A 105 11.33 14.55 9.57
C ALA A 105 12.36 15.68 9.75
N GLU A 106 13.15 15.98 8.72
CA GLU A 106 14.27 16.92 8.78
C GLU A 106 13.95 18.34 8.29
N LEU A 107 12.92 18.51 7.44
CA LEU A 107 12.59 19.83 6.90
C LEU A 107 11.91 20.71 7.96
N PRO A 108 12.38 21.96 8.17
CA PRO A 108 11.66 22.91 8.99
C PRO A 108 10.31 23.26 8.34
N GLU A 109 9.25 23.34 9.15
CA GLU A 109 7.95 23.81 8.68
C GLU A 109 8.10 25.21 8.08
N ARG A 110 7.76 25.35 6.79
CA ARG A 110 7.75 26.66 6.14
C ARG A 110 6.59 27.44 6.75
N ALA A 111 6.90 28.55 7.45
CA ALA A 111 5.87 29.47 7.92
C ALA A 111 4.94 29.82 6.75
N ALA A 112 3.62 29.74 6.98
CA ALA A 112 2.63 30.03 5.95
C ALA A 112 2.96 31.38 5.31
N ALA A 113 3.12 31.40 3.99
CA ALA A 113 3.36 32.63 3.26
C ALA A 113 2.19 33.58 3.58
N GLU A 114 2.50 34.76 4.13
CA GLU A 114 1.54 35.85 4.23
C GLU A 114 0.93 36.05 2.85
N GLN A 115 -0.37 35.77 2.74
CA GLN A 115 -1.12 36.07 1.53
C GLN A 115 -0.99 37.58 1.29
N PRO A 116 -0.66 38.03 0.07
CA PRO A 116 -0.61 39.45 -0.22
C PRO A 116 -1.97 40.06 0.14
N THR A 117 -1.96 40.96 1.13
CA THR A 117 -3.13 41.78 1.47
C THR A 117 -3.32 42.76 0.33
N ASP A 118 -4.30 42.50 -0.54
CA ASP A 118 -4.91 43.53 -1.40
C ASP A 118 -5.80 44.46 -0.56
#